data_AF-A0A0Q9K1E2-F1
#
_entry.id   AF-A0A0Q9K1E2-F1
#
_cell.length_a   1.000
_cell.length_b   1.000
_cell.length_c   1.000
_cell.angle_alpha   90.00
_cell.angle_beta   90.00
_cell.angle_gamma   90.00
#
_symmetry.space_group_name_H-M   'P 1'
#
loop_
_entity.id
_entity.type
_entity.pdbx_description
1 polymer ?
#
loop_
_entity_poly.entity_id
_entity_poly.type
_entity_poly.pdbx_seq_one_letter_code
_entity_poly.pdbx_strand_id
1 'polypeptide(L)'
;MSGTELEQALAAAVSHLPDAHPVAFTMKMRGGAYDRLEVDTFMAHLAQATAEARAAMASAQQELAALRAENAELRASGADTKLRASGADTEEEITAGAVGLLAQAQLIADKAVADAEQYARDLVITARNQYREILERAESSAGQATATLATHHSPAVPEIEYVRTYAQVAQIQLRSVLEALTEQVDRLGSLPHAALEPVAQPDSDDGPAGEPDWEPSPSGPPTTQPR
;
A
#
# COMPACT_ATOMS: atom_id res chain seq x y z
N MET A 1 -8.55 -10.10 6.85
CA MET A 1 -7.52 -10.69 7.70
C MET A 1 -7.84 -12.17 7.80
N SER A 2 -6.97 -12.99 7.23
CA SER A 2 -7.15 -14.44 7.09
C SER A 2 -6.87 -15.12 8.44
N GLY A 3 -7.53 -16.24 8.75
CA GLY A 3 -7.30 -16.96 10.03
C GLY A 3 -5.82 -17.33 10.27
N THR A 4 -5.09 -17.60 9.20
CA THR A 4 -3.64 -17.90 9.22
C THR A 4 -2.77 -16.70 9.59
N GLU A 5 -3.18 -15.48 9.25
CA GLU A 5 -2.45 -14.26 9.63
C GLU A 5 -2.58 -13.99 11.13
N LEU A 6 -3.75 -14.29 11.70
CA LEU A 6 -4.02 -14.10 13.12
C LEU A 6 -3.26 -15.14 13.97
N GLU A 7 -3.17 -16.39 13.50
CA GLU A 7 -2.33 -17.42 14.11
C GLU A 7 -0.83 -17.09 14.05
N GLN A 8 -0.34 -16.56 12.93
CA GLN A 8 1.05 -16.12 12.80
C GLN A 8 1.35 -14.92 13.69
N ALA A 9 0.43 -13.95 13.77
CA ALA A 9 0.55 -12.81 14.67
C ALA A 9 0.54 -13.23 16.14
N LEU A 10 -0.31 -14.18 16.52
CA LEU A 10 -0.33 -14.74 17.87
C LEU A 10 0.96 -15.50 18.18
N ALA A 11 1.45 -16.30 17.23
CA ALA A 11 2.69 -17.04 17.37
C ALA A 11 3.90 -16.12 17.57
N ALA A 12 3.98 -15.03 16.79
CA ALA A 12 4.99 -14.00 16.93
C ALA A 12 4.86 -13.25 18.26
N ALA A 13 3.64 -12.93 18.69
CA ALA A 13 3.41 -12.26 19.97
C ALA A 13 3.86 -13.12 21.17
N VAL A 14 3.61 -14.43 21.13
CA VAL A 14 4.00 -15.36 22.19
C VAL A 14 5.51 -15.63 22.19
N SER A 15 6.17 -15.63 21.03
CA SER A 15 7.63 -15.78 20.95
C SER A 15 8.39 -14.56 21.45
N HIS A 16 7.78 -13.37 21.39
CA HIS A 16 8.33 -12.13 21.94
C HIS A 16 8.00 -11.91 23.42
N LEU A 17 7.25 -12.81 24.04
CA LEU A 17 6.89 -12.69 25.44
C LEU A 17 8.16 -12.87 26.30
N PRO A 18 8.49 -11.94 27.21
CA PRO A 18 9.70 -12.02 28.00
C PRO A 18 9.68 -13.26 28.90
N ASP A 19 10.84 -13.86 29.11
CA ASP A 19 11.02 -14.89 30.12
C ASP A 19 10.67 -14.31 31.49
N ALA A 20 9.92 -15.09 32.28
CA ALA A 20 9.50 -14.68 33.61
C ALA A 20 10.70 -14.67 34.56
N HIS A 21 11.40 -13.56 34.59
CA HIS A 21 12.49 -13.30 35.53
C HIS A 21 11.95 -12.58 36.77
N PRO A 22 12.54 -12.80 37.96
CA PRO A 22 12.19 -12.02 39.13
C PRO A 22 12.55 -10.55 38.90
N VAL A 23 11.53 -9.69 38.78
CA VAL A 23 11.70 -8.23 38.60
C VAL A 23 11.65 -7.55 39.97
N ALA A 24 12.70 -6.81 40.32
CA ALA A 24 12.75 -6.03 41.54
C ALA A 24 12.22 -4.61 41.32
N PHE A 25 11.09 -4.26 41.92
CA PHE A 25 10.54 -2.90 41.87
C PHE A 25 11.15 -2.02 42.98
N THR A 26 11.44 -0.75 42.69
CA THR A 26 11.85 0.26 43.70
C THR A 26 10.63 1.02 44.22
N MET A 27 10.42 1.10 45.53
CA MET A 27 9.27 1.83 46.12
C MET A 27 9.59 3.32 46.32
N LYS A 28 8.67 4.21 45.91
CA LYS A 28 8.66 5.61 46.35
C LYS A 28 7.57 5.79 47.42
N MET A 29 7.97 6.22 48.62
CA MET A 29 7.14 6.45 49.82
C MET A 29 6.17 7.65 49.73
N ARG A 30 5.67 8.00 48.54
CA ARG A 30 4.67 9.09 48.39
C ARG A 30 3.38 8.48 47.85
N GLY A 31 2.44 8.26 48.77
CA GLY A 31 1.00 8.05 48.57
C GLY A 31 0.58 7.18 47.38
N GLY A 32 0.19 5.93 47.66
CA GLY A 32 -0.43 5.02 46.69
C GLY A 32 0.51 3.98 46.06
N ALA A 33 1.49 3.47 46.81
CA ALA A 33 2.32 2.37 46.34
C ALA A 33 1.51 1.05 46.37
N TYR A 34 1.62 0.25 45.30
CA TYR A 34 1.03 -1.10 45.23
C TYR A 34 1.56 -2.00 46.35
N ASP A 35 0.72 -2.90 46.88
CA ASP A 35 1.14 -3.91 47.84
C ASP A 35 2.10 -4.89 47.17
N ARG A 36 3.28 -5.08 47.78
CA ARG A 36 4.32 -5.96 47.25
C ARG A 36 3.86 -7.41 47.20
N LEU A 37 3.14 -7.86 48.21
CA LEU A 37 2.70 -9.25 48.28
C LEU A 37 1.64 -9.55 47.20
N GLU A 38 0.76 -8.58 46.93
CA GLU A 38 -0.20 -8.65 45.84
C GLU A 38 0.49 -8.65 44.47
N VAL A 39 1.47 -7.77 44.26
CA VAL A 39 2.25 -7.72 43.01
C VAL A 39 3.05 -9.00 42.81
N ASP A 40 3.71 -9.52 43.84
CA ASP A 40 4.50 -10.76 43.74
C ASP A 40 3.60 -11.96 43.41
N THR A 41 2.40 -12.03 44.02
CA THR A 41 1.40 -13.05 43.72
C THR A 41 0.88 -12.92 42.29
N PHE A 42 0.56 -11.70 41.84
CA PHE A 42 0.13 -11.43 40.47
C PHE A 42 1.22 -11.81 39.45
N MET A 43 2.47 -11.45 39.71
CA MET A 43 3.59 -11.78 38.83
C MET A 43 3.84 -13.30 38.78
N ALA A 44 3.65 -14.03 39.87
CA ALA A 44 3.73 -15.49 39.90
C ALA A 44 2.61 -16.13 39.04
N HIS A 45 1.38 -15.65 39.17
CA HIS A 45 0.27 -16.09 38.33
C HIS A 45 0.48 -15.75 36.85
N LEU A 46 1.00 -14.56 36.55
CA LEU A 46 1.32 -14.15 35.19
C LEU A 46 2.41 -15.05 34.60
N ALA A 47 3.49 -15.30 35.35
CA ALA A 47 4.56 -16.20 34.93
C ALA A 47 4.02 -17.59 34.58
N GLN A 48 3.17 -18.14 35.45
CA GLN A 48 2.53 -19.44 35.21
C GLN A 48 1.63 -19.43 33.96
N ALA A 49 0.77 -18.42 33.81
CA ALA A 49 -0.10 -18.28 32.64
C ALA A 49 0.72 -18.16 31.33
N THR A 50 1.84 -17.43 31.35
CA THR A 50 2.72 -17.33 30.17
C THR A 50 3.43 -18.65 29.86
N ALA A 51 3.79 -19.45 30.87
CA ALA A 51 4.40 -20.75 30.67
C ALA A 51 3.40 -21.76 30.08
N GLU A 52 2.17 -21.79 30.59
CA GLU A 52 1.07 -22.61 30.08
C GLU A 52 0.72 -22.24 28.63
N ALA A 53 0.63 -20.94 28.32
CA ALA A 53 0.37 -20.47 26.96
C ALA A 53 1.46 -20.90 25.96
N ARG A 54 2.74 -20.82 26.36
CA ARG A 54 3.86 -21.30 25.52
C ARG A 54 3.82 -22.81 25.32
N ALA A 55 3.53 -23.58 26.37
CA ALA A 55 3.44 -25.04 26.29
C ALA A 55 2.28 -25.48 25.36
N ALA A 56 1.12 -24.84 25.48
CA ALA A 56 -0.02 -25.09 24.61
C ALA A 56 0.30 -24.76 23.14
N MET A 57 0.98 -23.64 22.88
CA MET A 57 1.38 -23.26 21.53
C MET A 57 2.40 -24.23 20.93
N ALA A 58 3.39 -24.69 21.70
CA ALA A 58 4.36 -25.69 21.26
C ALA A 58 3.67 -27.02 20.89
N SER A 59 2.71 -27.46 21.71
CA SER A 59 1.91 -28.66 21.42
C SER A 59 1.10 -28.50 20.13
N ALA A 60 0.43 -27.35 19.95
CA ALA A 60 -0.35 -27.08 18.74
C ALA A 60 0.52 -27.01 17.49
N GLN A 61 1.72 -26.42 17.58
CA GLN A 61 2.67 -26.40 16.47
C GLN A 61 3.15 -27.80 16.10
N GLN A 62 3.40 -28.66 17.09
CA GLN A 62 3.80 -30.04 16.86
C GLN A 62 2.67 -30.85 16.19
N GLU A 63 1.43 -30.69 16.65
CA GLU A 63 0.26 -31.34 16.06
C GLU A 63 0.04 -30.87 14.61
N LEU A 64 0.12 -29.56 14.35
CA LEU A 64 0.04 -29.03 12.99
C LEU A 64 1.16 -29.55 12.09
N ALA A 65 2.38 -29.71 12.60
CA ALA A 65 3.48 -30.31 11.85
C ALA A 65 3.20 -31.78 11.51
N ALA A 66 2.68 -32.55 12.47
CA ALA A 66 2.30 -33.95 12.25
C ALA A 66 1.16 -34.08 11.22
N LEU A 67 0.09 -33.28 11.36
CA LEU A 67 -1.02 -33.27 10.41
C LEU A 67 -0.60 -32.83 9.01
N ARG A 68 0.36 -31.90 8.90
CA ARG A 68 0.93 -31.50 7.60
C ARG A 68 1.75 -32.62 6.96
N ALA A 69 2.54 -33.35 7.75
CA ALA A 69 3.29 -34.50 7.27
C ALA A 69 2.36 -35.61 6.78
N GLU A 70 1.32 -35.95 7.57
CA GLU A 70 0.30 -36.93 7.18
C GLU A 70 -0.46 -36.49 5.92
N ASN A 71 -0.85 -35.22 5.82
CA ASN A 71 -1.48 -34.70 4.60
C ASN A 71 -0.56 -34.77 3.37
N ALA A 72 0.75 -34.57 3.55
CA ALA A 72 1.72 -34.71 2.46
C ALA A 72 1.83 -36.18 2.01
N GLU A 73 1.84 -37.12 2.96
CA GLU A 73 1.87 -38.56 2.70
C GLU A 73 0.59 -39.05 2.01
N LEU A 74 -0.58 -38.62 2.48
CA LEU A 74 -1.87 -38.94 1.85
C LEU A 74 -1.96 -38.36 0.43
N ARG A 75 -1.41 -37.16 0.20
CA ARG A 75 -1.33 -36.59 -1.14
C ARG A 75 -0.36 -37.35 -2.04
N ALA A 76 0.80 -37.78 -1.53
CA ALA A 76 1.77 -38.56 -2.29
C ALA A 76 1.19 -39.94 -2.68
N SER A 77 0.61 -40.67 -1.73
CA SER A 77 -0.05 -41.95 -1.98
C SER A 77 -1.27 -41.82 -2.89
N GLY A 78 -2.05 -40.74 -2.76
CA GLY A 78 -3.15 -40.41 -3.65
C GLY A 78 -2.67 -40.06 -5.07
N ALA A 79 -1.54 -39.36 -5.20
CA ALA A 79 -0.93 -39.03 -6.49
C ALA A 79 -0.38 -40.29 -7.19
N ASP A 80 0.28 -41.19 -6.46
CA ASP A 80 0.77 -42.47 -7.00
C ASP A 80 -0.38 -43.37 -7.44
N THR A 81 -1.45 -43.42 -6.64
CA THR A 81 -2.67 -44.19 -6.98
C THR A 81 -3.37 -43.60 -8.20
N LYS A 82 -3.49 -42.28 -8.27
CA LYS A 82 -4.02 -41.58 -9.44
C LYS A 82 -3.16 -41.78 -10.68
N LEU A 83 -1.82 -41.72 -10.57
CA LEU A 83 -0.94 -41.92 -11.71
C LEU A 83 -1.08 -43.33 -12.32
N ARG A 84 -1.31 -44.36 -11.47
CA ARG A 84 -1.59 -45.72 -11.92
C ARG A 84 -2.97 -45.89 -12.56
N ALA A 85 -3.95 -45.07 -12.19
CA ALA A 85 -5.29 -45.08 -12.77
C ALA A 85 -5.42 -44.17 -14.02
N SER A 86 -4.75 -43.03 -14.02
CA SER A 86 -4.88 -41.96 -15.02
C SER A 86 -4.37 -42.32 -16.40
N GLY A 87 -3.48 -43.30 -16.58
CA GLY A 87 -2.85 -43.58 -17.88
C GLY A 87 -3.79 -43.77 -19.08
N ALA A 88 -5.09 -44.02 -18.86
CA ALA A 88 -6.14 -44.02 -19.89
C ALA A 88 -7.23 -42.95 -19.69
N ASP A 89 -7.52 -42.51 -18.46
CA ASP A 89 -8.58 -41.52 -18.15
C ASP A 89 -8.09 -40.05 -18.15
N THR A 90 -6.78 -39.78 -18.20
CA THR A 90 -6.27 -38.40 -18.01
C THR A 90 -6.65 -37.44 -19.11
N GLU A 91 -6.67 -37.85 -20.38
CA GLU A 91 -6.90 -36.91 -21.49
C GLU A 91 -8.35 -36.40 -21.51
N GLU A 92 -9.33 -37.27 -21.24
CA GLU A 92 -10.73 -36.88 -21.10
C GLU A 92 -10.98 -36.06 -19.82
N GLU A 93 -10.36 -36.42 -18.69
CA GLU A 93 -10.47 -35.65 -17.44
C GLU A 93 -9.79 -34.27 -17.52
N ILE A 94 -8.64 -34.15 -18.19
CA ILE A 94 -7.96 -32.86 -18.41
C ILE A 94 -8.83 -31.97 -19.30
N THR A 95 -9.43 -32.53 -20.35
CA THR A 95 -10.29 -31.76 -21.26
C THR A 95 -11.58 -31.32 -20.55
N ALA A 96 -12.23 -32.22 -19.80
CA ALA A 96 -13.42 -31.88 -19.00
C ALA A 96 -13.11 -30.88 -17.87
N GLY A 97 -11.95 -31.03 -17.22
CA GLY A 97 -11.47 -30.13 -16.18
C GLY A 97 -11.14 -28.73 -16.72
N ALA A 98 -10.51 -28.66 -17.90
CA ALA A 98 -10.22 -27.38 -18.56
C ALA A 98 -11.51 -26.64 -18.95
N VAL A 99 -12.54 -27.34 -19.44
CA VAL A 99 -13.84 -26.75 -19.73
C VAL A 99 -14.52 -26.24 -18.45
N GLY A 100 -14.45 -27.00 -17.35
CA GLY A 100 -14.96 -26.56 -16.04
C GLY A 100 -14.26 -25.31 -15.52
N LEU A 101 -12.93 -25.24 -15.63
CA LEU A 101 -12.14 -24.07 -15.26
C LEU A 101 -12.44 -22.86 -16.16
N LEU A 102 -12.65 -23.07 -17.46
CA LEU A 102 -13.03 -22.00 -18.38
C LEU A 102 -14.40 -21.42 -18.01
N ALA A 103 -15.39 -22.28 -17.73
CA ALA A 103 -16.72 -21.86 -17.29
C ALA A 103 -16.67 -21.12 -15.95
N GLN A 104 -15.83 -21.58 -15.01
CA GLN A 104 -15.60 -20.90 -13.74
C GLN A 104 -14.91 -19.54 -13.95
N ALA A 105 -13.90 -19.47 -14.81
CA ALA A 105 -13.21 -18.21 -15.12
C ALA A 105 -14.15 -17.20 -15.79
N GLN A 106 -15.04 -17.66 -16.67
CA GLN A 106 -16.09 -16.84 -17.28
C GLN A 106 -17.06 -16.29 -16.23
N LEU A 107 -17.56 -17.12 -15.32
CA LEU A 107 -18.42 -16.66 -14.22
C LEU A 107 -17.73 -15.64 -13.32
N ILE A 108 -16.44 -15.82 -13.03
CA ILE A 108 -15.65 -14.87 -12.24
C ILE A 108 -15.46 -13.56 -13.01
N ALA A 109 -15.18 -13.64 -14.31
CA ALA A 109 -15.04 -12.47 -15.17
C ALA A 109 -16.35 -11.67 -15.23
N ASP A 110 -17.47 -12.33 -15.43
CA ASP A 110 -18.80 -11.69 -15.48
C ASP A 110 -19.12 -11.00 -14.15
N LYS A 111 -18.82 -11.65 -13.02
CA LYS A 111 -18.98 -11.06 -11.70
C LYS A 111 -18.06 -9.84 -11.51
N ALA A 112 -16.80 -9.94 -11.91
CA ALA A 112 -15.85 -8.84 -11.79
C ALA A 112 -16.25 -7.63 -12.64
N VAL A 113 -16.80 -7.86 -13.84
CA VAL A 113 -17.37 -6.80 -14.68
C VAL A 113 -18.56 -6.15 -13.99
N ALA A 114 -19.50 -6.93 -13.45
CA ALA A 114 -20.66 -6.39 -12.74
C ALA A 114 -20.26 -5.55 -11.51
N ASP A 115 -19.28 -6.03 -10.73
CA ASP A 115 -18.74 -5.32 -9.57
C ASP A 115 -18.02 -4.02 -9.99
N ALA A 116 -17.23 -4.06 -11.07
CA ALA A 116 -16.54 -2.89 -11.61
C ALA A 116 -17.52 -1.84 -12.16
N GLU A 117 -18.60 -2.26 -12.84
CA GLU A 117 -19.65 -1.35 -13.31
C GLU A 117 -20.36 -0.67 -12.15
N GLN A 118 -20.68 -1.41 -11.09
CA GLN A 118 -21.29 -0.83 -9.90
C GLN A 118 -20.37 0.18 -9.22
N TYR A 119 -19.10 -0.17 -9.05
CA TYR A 119 -18.10 0.74 -8.51
C TYR A 119 -17.96 2.01 -9.35
N ALA A 120 -17.96 1.89 -10.68
CA ALA A 120 -17.90 3.03 -11.58
C ALA A 120 -19.12 3.96 -11.42
N ARG A 121 -20.32 3.39 -11.27
CA ARG A 121 -21.54 4.18 -11.00
C ARG A 121 -21.43 4.93 -9.68
N ASP A 122 -21.00 4.25 -8.62
CA ASP A 122 -20.85 4.85 -7.29
C ASP A 122 -19.80 5.96 -7.28
N LEU A 123 -18.69 5.76 -7.99
CA LEU A 123 -17.64 6.76 -8.14
C LEU A 123 -18.16 8.02 -8.86
N VAL A 124 -18.93 7.86 -9.94
CA VAL A 124 -19.53 9.00 -10.67
C VAL A 124 -20.52 9.76 -9.79
N ILE A 125 -21.37 9.06 -9.03
CA ILE A 125 -22.30 9.71 -8.10
C ILE A 125 -21.53 10.50 -7.04
N THR A 126 -20.49 9.89 -6.47
CA THR A 126 -19.60 10.52 -5.48
C THR A 126 -18.94 11.78 -6.04
N ALA A 127 -18.35 11.69 -7.22
CA ALA A 127 -17.69 12.82 -7.87
C ALA A 127 -18.67 13.96 -8.17
N ARG A 128 -19.91 13.65 -8.60
CA ARG A 128 -20.94 14.67 -8.84
C ARG A 128 -21.38 15.36 -7.55
N ASN A 129 -21.47 14.62 -6.45
CA ASN A 129 -21.80 15.20 -5.14
C ASN A 129 -20.66 16.11 -4.64
N GLN A 130 -19.41 15.66 -4.76
CA GLN A 130 -18.24 16.47 -4.41
C GLN A 130 -18.16 17.75 -5.25
N TYR A 131 -18.43 17.64 -6.56
CA TYR A 131 -18.45 18.81 -7.45
C TYR A 131 -19.51 19.83 -7.04
N ARG A 132 -20.73 19.38 -6.67
CA ARG A 132 -21.78 20.26 -6.14
C ARG A 132 -21.37 20.93 -4.84
N GLU A 133 -20.79 20.18 -3.91
CA GLU A 133 -20.32 20.72 -2.63
C GLU A 133 -19.22 21.78 -2.81
N ILE A 134 -18.28 21.55 -3.73
CA ILE A 134 -17.22 22.51 -4.05
C ILE A 134 -17.83 23.79 -4.64
N LEU A 135 -18.82 23.68 -5.53
CA LEU A 135 -19.53 24.82 -6.09
C LEU A 135 -20.28 25.61 -5.02
N GLU A 136 -21.07 24.94 -4.16
CA GLU A 136 -21.80 25.59 -3.07
C GLU A 136 -20.85 26.30 -2.09
N ARG A 137 -19.70 25.67 -1.77
CA ARG A 137 -18.65 26.29 -0.94
C ARG A 137 -18.03 27.50 -1.61
N ALA A 138 -17.73 27.43 -2.90
CA ALA A 138 -17.15 28.52 -3.67
C ALA A 138 -18.12 29.71 -3.76
N GLU A 139 -19.41 29.46 -4.03
CA GLU A 139 -20.46 30.47 -4.06
C GLU A 139 -20.64 31.13 -2.69
N SER A 140 -20.68 30.35 -1.61
CA SER A 140 -20.77 30.88 -0.24
C SER A 140 -19.55 31.74 0.11
N SER A 141 -18.34 31.29 -0.22
CA SER A 141 -17.11 32.05 0.00
C SER A 141 -17.08 33.35 -0.83
N ALA A 142 -17.53 33.32 -2.08
CA ALA A 142 -17.60 34.49 -2.95
C ALA A 142 -18.67 35.49 -2.47
N GLY A 143 -19.82 35.00 -2.01
CA GLY A 143 -20.88 35.81 -1.40
C GLY A 143 -20.39 36.51 -0.13
N GLN A 144 -19.67 35.81 0.75
CA GLN A 144 -19.05 36.41 1.93
C GLN A 144 -17.98 37.45 1.57
N ALA A 145 -17.10 37.16 0.61
CA ALA A 145 -16.08 38.11 0.15
C ALA A 145 -16.71 39.38 -0.48
N THR A 146 -17.82 39.25 -1.19
CA THR A 146 -18.54 40.40 -1.76
C THR A 146 -19.26 41.21 -0.68
N ALA A 147 -19.85 40.53 0.30
CA ALA A 147 -20.52 41.19 1.43
C ALA A 147 -19.53 41.97 2.32
N THR A 148 -18.33 41.44 2.57
CA THR A 148 -17.27 42.17 3.29
C THR A 148 -16.77 43.35 2.47
N LEU A 149 -16.57 43.20 1.15
CA LEU A 149 -16.17 44.32 0.29
C LEU A 149 -17.20 45.45 0.23
N ALA A 150 -18.50 45.11 0.21
CA ALA A 150 -19.60 46.08 0.23
C ALA A 150 -19.72 46.83 1.57
N THR A 151 -19.33 46.20 2.70
CA THR A 151 -19.33 46.85 4.02
C THR A 151 -18.11 47.73 4.27
N HIS A 152 -17.02 47.58 3.50
CA HIS A 152 -15.82 48.41 3.61
C HIS A 152 -15.81 49.68 2.72
N HIS A 153 -16.89 50.00 1.99
CA HIS A 153 -16.96 51.20 1.13
C HIS A 153 -17.45 52.48 1.85
N SER A 154 -16.91 52.80 3.02
CA SER A 154 -17.12 54.12 3.65
C SER A 154 -15.76 54.74 4.01
N PRO A 155 -15.35 55.87 3.39
CA PRO A 155 -14.03 56.41 3.63
C PRO A 155 -14.03 57.24 4.92
N ALA A 156 -13.61 56.62 6.03
CA ALA A 156 -13.01 57.37 7.14
C ALA A 156 -11.62 57.82 6.66
N VAL A 157 -11.52 59.10 6.30
CA VAL A 157 -10.34 59.74 5.68
C VAL A 157 -8.97 59.53 6.40
N PRO A 158 -8.87 59.09 7.68
CA PRO A 158 -7.58 58.68 8.27
C PRO A 158 -7.16 57.20 8.04
N GLU A 159 -8.10 56.28 7.80
CA GLU A 159 -7.80 54.84 7.70
C GLU A 159 -7.30 54.44 6.31
N ILE A 160 -7.71 55.16 5.27
CA ILE A 160 -7.27 54.92 3.89
C ILE A 160 -5.77 55.21 3.72
N GLU A 161 -5.24 56.22 4.42
CA GLU A 161 -3.80 56.48 4.41
C GLU A 161 -3.03 55.36 5.10
N TYR A 162 -3.48 54.91 6.28
CA TYR A 162 -2.88 53.78 7.00
C TYR A 162 -2.91 52.49 6.18
N VAL A 163 -4.03 52.15 5.55
CA VAL A 163 -4.14 50.97 4.69
C VAL A 163 -3.27 51.12 3.44
N ARG A 164 -3.16 52.34 2.88
CA ARG A 164 -2.29 52.60 1.73
C ARG A 164 -0.82 52.46 2.08
N THR A 165 -0.34 52.99 3.21
CA THR A 165 1.04 52.79 3.66
C THR A 165 1.31 51.34 4.02
N TYR A 166 0.37 50.64 4.67
CA TYR A 166 0.57 49.24 5.03
C TYR A 166 0.59 48.33 3.80
N ALA A 167 -0.29 48.56 2.83
CA ALA A 167 -0.28 47.86 1.54
C ALA A 167 1.01 48.15 0.75
N GLN A 168 1.50 49.39 0.79
CA GLN A 168 2.75 49.77 0.14
C GLN A 168 3.97 49.11 0.81
N VAL A 169 4.00 49.02 2.13
CA VAL A 169 5.05 48.29 2.88
C VAL A 169 4.96 46.79 2.60
N ALA A 170 3.77 46.20 2.61
CA ALA A 170 3.57 44.79 2.29
C ALA A 170 3.99 44.46 0.85
N GLN A 171 3.73 45.34 -0.11
CA GLN A 171 4.15 45.19 -1.50
C GLN A 171 5.68 45.23 -1.63
N ILE A 172 6.36 46.11 -0.89
CA ILE A 172 7.82 46.18 -0.84
C ILE A 172 8.38 44.89 -0.22
N GLN A 173 7.79 44.41 0.88
CA GLN A 173 8.19 43.17 1.54
C GLN A 173 8.00 41.95 0.64
N LEU A 174 6.87 41.85 -0.07
CA LEU A 174 6.60 40.74 -0.98
C LEU A 174 7.56 40.74 -2.18
N ARG A 175 7.91 41.92 -2.70
CA ARG A 175 8.91 42.05 -3.77
C ARG A 175 10.30 41.64 -3.29
N SER A 176 10.68 42.03 -2.07
CA SER A 176 11.95 41.61 -1.47
C SER A 176 12.02 40.11 -1.21
N VAL A 177 10.92 39.48 -0.77
CA VAL A 177 10.84 38.02 -0.58
C VAL A 177 10.92 37.30 -1.94
N LEU A 178 10.23 37.78 -2.96
CA LEU A 178 10.29 37.20 -4.31
C LEU A 178 11.68 37.35 -4.95
N GLU A 179 12.35 38.48 -4.72
CA GLU A 179 13.73 38.70 -5.18
C GLU A 179 14.70 37.77 -4.46
N ALA A 180 14.57 37.61 -3.14
CA ALA A 180 15.36 36.66 -2.35
C ALA A 180 15.12 35.20 -2.76
N LEU A 181 13.89 34.80 -3.07
CA LEU A 181 13.57 33.47 -3.58
C LEU A 181 14.11 33.26 -4.99
N THR A 182 14.03 34.27 -5.86
CA THR A 182 14.60 34.23 -7.21
C THR A 182 16.12 34.09 -7.16
N GLU A 183 16.79 34.83 -6.27
CA GLU A 183 18.24 34.72 -6.05
C GLU A 183 18.63 33.36 -5.47
N GLN A 184 17.83 32.81 -4.54
CA GLN A 184 18.05 31.46 -4.02
C GLN A 184 17.86 30.39 -5.10
N VAL A 185 16.86 30.53 -5.97
CA VAL A 185 16.65 29.62 -7.13
C VAL A 185 17.79 29.74 -8.13
N ASP A 186 18.29 30.95 -8.42
CA ASP A 186 19.41 31.16 -9.33
C ASP A 186 20.72 30.60 -8.75
N ARG A 187 20.89 30.67 -7.42
CA ARG A 187 21.98 30.03 -6.69
C ARG A 187 21.88 28.50 -6.65
N LEU A 188 20.65 27.95 -6.65
CA LEU A 188 20.39 26.52 -6.83
C LEU A 188 20.56 26.06 -8.30
N GLY A 189 20.29 26.93 -9.27
CA GLY A 189 20.59 26.71 -10.69
C GLY A 189 22.08 26.82 -11.02
N SER A 190 22.80 27.62 -10.24
CA SER A 190 24.26 27.81 -10.28
C SER A 190 24.98 26.90 -9.29
N LEU A 191 24.48 25.68 -9.08
CA LEU A 191 25.36 24.62 -8.57
C LEU A 191 26.54 24.53 -9.55
N PRO A 192 27.80 24.55 -9.06
CA PRO A 192 28.93 24.35 -9.94
C PRO A 192 28.70 23.04 -10.68
N HIS A 193 28.74 23.10 -12.01
CA HIS A 193 28.89 21.94 -12.88
C HIS A 193 30.23 21.30 -12.54
N ALA A 194 30.27 20.59 -11.41
CA ALA A 194 31.40 19.87 -10.91
C ALA A 194 31.53 18.63 -11.78
N ALA A 195 32.37 18.79 -12.80
CA ALA A 195 33.09 17.76 -13.52
C ALA A 195 32.24 16.55 -13.96
N LEU A 196 31.78 16.60 -15.21
CA LEU A 196 31.70 15.40 -16.03
C LEU A 196 33.07 14.70 -16.01
N GLU A 197 33.23 13.69 -15.15
CA GLU A 197 34.26 12.68 -15.36
C GLU A 197 33.95 11.91 -16.65
N PRO A 198 34.92 11.72 -17.54
CA PRO A 198 34.74 10.88 -18.72
C PRO A 198 34.68 9.42 -18.25
N VAL A 199 33.48 8.88 -18.13
CA VAL A 199 33.30 7.43 -17.99
C VAL A 199 33.78 6.78 -19.28
N ALA A 200 34.84 5.98 -19.15
CA ALA A 200 35.43 5.21 -20.22
C ALA A 200 34.39 4.38 -20.98
N GLN A 201 34.45 4.47 -22.30
CA GLN A 201 33.78 3.57 -23.23
C GLN A 201 34.27 2.14 -22.94
N PRO A 202 33.40 1.15 -22.68
CA PRO A 202 33.80 -0.24 -22.79
C PRO A 202 34.01 -0.54 -24.27
N ASP A 203 35.24 -0.94 -24.59
CA ASP A 203 35.65 -1.40 -25.90
C ASP A 203 34.68 -2.44 -26.45
N SER A 204 34.30 -2.23 -27.70
CA SER A 204 33.76 -3.23 -28.60
C SER A 204 34.75 -4.39 -28.68
N ASP A 205 34.40 -5.54 -28.13
CA ASP A 205 35.09 -6.79 -28.46
C ASP A 205 34.06 -7.85 -28.88
N ASP A 206 34.45 -8.54 -29.94
CA ASP A 206 33.64 -9.36 -30.83
C ASP A 206 32.86 -10.47 -30.11
N GLY A 207 31.63 -10.70 -30.58
CA GLY A 207 30.90 -11.93 -30.30
C GLY A 207 31.53 -13.15 -30.97
N PRO A 208 31.01 -14.34 -30.64
CA PRO A 208 30.45 -15.11 -31.73
C PRO A 208 29.02 -15.59 -31.43
N ALA A 209 28.13 -15.13 -32.31
CA ALA A 209 27.00 -15.86 -32.89
C ALA A 209 25.98 -16.54 -31.96
N GLY A 210 24.77 -15.98 -31.93
CA GLY A 210 23.57 -16.76 -31.64
C GLY A 210 22.36 -15.99 -31.11
N GLU A 211 21.98 -14.84 -31.67
CA GLU A 211 20.63 -14.29 -31.44
C GLU A 211 19.65 -14.88 -32.47
N PRO A 212 18.54 -15.51 -32.03
CA PRO A 212 17.49 -15.95 -32.94
C PRO A 212 16.61 -14.76 -33.36
N ASP A 213 16.67 -14.42 -34.65
CA ASP A 213 15.75 -13.52 -35.35
C ASP A 213 14.30 -13.97 -35.19
N TRP A 214 13.48 -13.14 -34.56
CA TRP A 214 12.04 -13.16 -34.74
C TRP A 214 11.61 -11.83 -35.37
N GLU A 215 11.69 -11.74 -36.70
CA GLU A 215 11.02 -10.67 -37.42
C GLU A 215 9.55 -11.07 -37.71
N PRO A 216 8.55 -10.23 -37.38
CA PRO A 216 7.21 -10.37 -37.91
C PRO A 216 7.17 -9.80 -39.35
N SER A 217 7.08 -10.67 -40.36
CA SER A 217 6.96 -10.26 -41.76
C SER A 217 5.75 -9.37 -42.03
N PRO A 218 5.92 -8.18 -42.63
CA PRO A 218 4.83 -7.46 -43.28
C PRO A 218 4.88 -7.64 -44.80
N SER A 219 3.70 -7.92 -45.37
CA SER A 219 3.29 -7.59 -46.74
C SER A 219 3.58 -8.59 -47.87
N GLY A 220 2.51 -9.18 -48.39
CA GLY A 220 2.40 -9.58 -49.80
C GLY A 220 1.23 -8.83 -50.46
N PRO A 221 1.45 -8.02 -51.52
CA PRO A 221 0.38 -7.35 -52.27
C PRO A 221 -0.15 -8.23 -53.44
N PRO A 222 -1.27 -7.81 -54.09
CA PRO A 222 -2.15 -8.70 -54.83
C PRO A 222 -1.67 -8.92 -56.27
N THR A 223 -1.94 -10.10 -56.84
CA THR A 223 -1.79 -10.34 -58.28
C THR A 223 -3.13 -10.81 -58.87
N THR A 224 -3.74 -9.87 -59.56
CA THR A 224 -4.85 -10.02 -60.50
C THR A 224 -4.37 -10.73 -61.79
N GLN A 225 -5.34 -11.17 -62.59
CA GLN A 225 -5.35 -11.24 -64.06
C GLN A 225 -5.14 -12.63 -64.73
N PRO A 226 -5.52 -12.82 -66.02
CA PRO A 226 -6.82 -13.40 -66.39
C PRO A 226 -6.70 -14.54 -67.44
N ARG A 227 -7.80 -15.24 -67.73
CA ARG A 227 -8.17 -15.61 -69.11
C ARG A 227 -9.63 -16.03 -69.22
#